data_AF-A0A661CUG4-F1
#
_entry.id   AF-A0A661CUG4-F1
#
_cell.length_a   1.000
_cell.length_b   1.000
_cell.length_c   1.000
_cell.angle_alpha   90.00
_cell.angle_beta   90.00
_cell.angle_gamma   90.00
#
_symmetry.space_group_name_H-M   'P 1'
#
loop_
_entity.id
_entity.type
_entity.pdbx_description
1 polymer ?
#
loop_
_entity_poly.entity_id
_entity_poly.type
_entity_poly.pdbx_seq_one_letter_code
_entity_poly.pdbx_strand_id
1 'polypeptide(L)'
;MSSGPILVGKFKTAVIDTALEIGNINWPRTFGHGEGYCIPIAVFAAAFLTARGFEARPAEAAARFDDPADAGYALVGDRDAPPEAFCGHLVVWVPARKAVIDFSLQTQESRILRNLGAPPVLTGTVDHTTDKYWFDGPLGRGRATYELLPKRRGWKARDWPFEFIRSEARRAATRSDR
;
A
#
# COMPACT_ATOMS: atom_id res chain seq x y z
N MET A 1 26.34 14.06 4.27
CA MET A 1 26.28 13.30 2.99
C MET A 1 24.95 13.65 2.33
N SER A 2 25.00 14.33 1.18
CA SER A 2 23.84 14.97 0.55
C SER A 2 22.90 13.95 -0.10
N SER A 3 21.89 13.52 0.63
CA SER A 3 20.71 12.78 0.13
C SER A 3 19.71 13.67 -0.64
N GLY A 4 20.17 14.84 -1.09
CA GLY A 4 19.37 15.93 -1.63
C GLY A 4 18.82 15.64 -3.04
N PRO A 5 17.85 16.44 -3.49
CA PRO A 5 16.72 16.25 -4.43
C PRO A 5 16.65 15.06 -5.42
N ILE A 6 17.76 14.55 -5.96
CA ILE A 6 17.79 13.51 -7.01
C ILE A 6 17.20 12.18 -6.49
N LEU A 7 17.51 11.81 -5.25
CA LEU A 7 16.98 10.61 -4.61
C LEU A 7 15.49 10.72 -4.28
N VAL A 8 14.96 11.94 -4.08
CA VAL A 8 13.53 12.17 -3.86
C VAL A 8 12.76 12.04 -5.17
N GLY A 9 13.31 12.57 -6.27
CA GLY A 9 12.74 12.42 -7.61
C GLY A 9 12.61 10.95 -8.03
N LYS A 10 13.69 10.17 -7.91
CA LYS A 10 13.68 8.74 -8.27
C LYS A 10 12.66 7.92 -7.49
N PHE A 11 12.52 8.18 -6.18
CA PHE A 11 11.54 7.48 -5.35
C PHE A 11 10.11 7.82 -5.76
N LYS A 12 9.82 9.12 -5.99
CA LYS A 12 8.50 9.55 -6.44
C LYS A 12 8.12 8.92 -7.79
N THR A 13 9.04 8.90 -8.76
CA THR A 13 8.84 8.24 -10.05
C THR A 13 8.55 6.75 -9.87
N ALA A 14 9.36 6.03 -9.07
CA ALA A 14 9.13 4.60 -8.85
C ALA A 14 7.77 4.31 -8.21
N VAL A 15 7.29 5.16 -7.29
CA VAL A 15 5.95 5.02 -6.70
C VAL A 15 4.85 5.25 -7.74
N ILE A 16 5.00 6.24 -8.62
CA ILE A 16 4.06 6.51 -9.71
C ILE A 16 4.04 5.34 -10.71
N ASP A 17 5.20 4.88 -11.17
CA ASP A 17 5.33 3.73 -12.08
C ASP A 17 4.69 2.48 -11.48
N THR A 18 4.92 2.24 -10.18
CA THR A 18 4.31 1.12 -9.46
C THR A 18 2.79 1.20 -9.49
N ALA A 19 2.22 2.39 -9.24
CA ALA A 19 0.77 2.61 -9.27
C ALA A 19 0.17 2.42 -10.67
N LEU A 20 0.86 2.88 -11.72
CA LEU A 20 0.44 2.69 -13.10
C LEU A 20 0.42 1.20 -13.49
N GLU A 21 1.47 0.46 -13.12
CA GLU A 21 1.54 -0.98 -13.40
C GLU A 21 0.46 -1.75 -12.63
N ILE A 22 0.15 -1.37 -11.38
CA ILE A 22 -0.96 -1.94 -10.61
C ILE A 22 -2.30 -1.67 -11.27
N GLY A 23 -2.53 -0.44 -11.76
CA GLY A 23 -3.75 -0.06 -12.48
C GLY A 23 -3.94 -0.79 -13.81
N ASN A 24 -2.85 -1.24 -14.44
CA ASN A 24 -2.88 -2.01 -15.69
C ASN A 24 -3.15 -3.52 -15.47
N ILE A 25 -3.10 -4.01 -14.24
CA ILE A 25 -3.39 -5.41 -13.92
C ILE A 25 -4.89 -5.59 -13.71
N ASN A 26 -5.50 -6.51 -14.48
CA ASN A 26 -6.87 -6.94 -14.24
C ASN A 26 -6.92 -7.96 -13.10
N TRP A 27 -6.86 -7.48 -11.85
CA TRP A 27 -6.79 -8.31 -10.64
C TRP A 27 -7.89 -9.39 -10.56
N PRO A 28 -9.19 -9.10 -10.86
CA PRO A 28 -10.24 -10.12 -10.87
C PRO A 28 -10.01 -11.24 -11.90
N ARG A 29 -9.51 -10.90 -13.09
CA ARG A 29 -9.19 -11.90 -14.11
C ARG A 29 -7.93 -12.69 -13.77
N THR A 30 -6.92 -12.04 -13.19
CA THR A 30 -5.62 -12.64 -12.92
C THR A 30 -5.64 -13.56 -11.70
N PHE A 31 -6.42 -13.22 -10.67
CA PHE A 31 -6.42 -13.94 -9.39
C PHE A 31 -7.79 -14.46 -8.95
N GLY A 32 -8.82 -14.33 -9.79
CA GLY A 32 -10.20 -14.69 -9.47
C GLY A 32 -10.94 -13.56 -8.74
N HIS A 33 -12.26 -13.70 -8.62
CA HIS A 33 -13.09 -12.76 -7.85
C HIS A 33 -12.89 -12.99 -6.35
N GLY A 34 -12.43 -11.96 -5.64
CA GLY A 34 -12.38 -11.97 -4.19
C GLY A 34 -12.16 -10.58 -3.60
N GLU A 35 -12.77 -10.32 -2.45
CA GLU A 35 -12.40 -9.21 -1.59
C GLU A 35 -10.95 -9.42 -1.08
N GLY A 36 -10.21 -8.35 -0.79
CA GLY A 36 -8.87 -8.45 -0.15
C GLY A 36 -7.66 -8.37 -1.08
N TYR A 37 -7.76 -7.68 -2.23
CA TYR A 37 -6.60 -7.42 -3.11
C TYR A 37 -5.46 -6.62 -2.47
N CYS A 38 -5.63 -6.08 -1.25
CA CYS A 38 -4.53 -5.43 -0.52
C CYS A 38 -3.30 -6.35 -0.37
N ILE A 39 -3.50 -7.66 -0.22
CA ILE A 39 -2.41 -8.63 -0.13
C ILE A 39 -1.62 -8.71 -1.45
N PRO A 40 -2.20 -9.17 -2.58
CA PRO A 40 -1.44 -9.31 -3.81
C PRO A 40 -0.89 -7.97 -4.34
N ILE A 41 -1.61 -6.87 -4.14
CA ILE A 41 -1.17 -5.53 -4.53
C ILE A 41 0.07 -5.09 -3.73
N ALA A 42 0.04 -5.19 -2.40
CA ALA A 42 1.18 -4.78 -1.59
C ALA A 42 2.42 -5.69 -1.82
N VAL A 43 2.21 -6.98 -2.09
CA VAL A 43 3.30 -7.90 -2.46
C VAL A 43 3.90 -7.51 -3.81
N PHE A 44 3.08 -7.22 -4.82
CA PHE A 44 3.53 -6.75 -6.12
C PHE A 44 4.32 -5.44 -5.97
N ALA A 45 3.73 -4.45 -5.31
CA ALA A 45 4.31 -3.12 -5.14
C ALA A 45 5.66 -3.16 -4.42
N ALA A 46 5.77 -3.92 -3.33
CA ALA A 46 7.03 -4.07 -2.61
C ALA A 46 8.12 -4.72 -3.47
N ALA A 47 7.77 -5.75 -4.25
CA ALA A 47 8.70 -6.42 -5.15
C ALA A 47 9.14 -5.50 -6.31
N PHE A 48 8.23 -4.69 -6.85
CA PHE A 48 8.53 -3.69 -7.89
C PHE A 48 9.52 -2.63 -7.37
N LEU A 49 9.21 -2.03 -6.21
CA LEU A 49 10.08 -1.02 -5.59
C LEU A 49 11.46 -1.60 -5.22
N THR A 50 11.50 -2.87 -4.77
CA THR A 50 12.76 -3.58 -4.53
C THR A 50 13.57 -3.77 -5.81
N ALA A 51 12.92 -4.13 -6.92
CA ALA A 51 13.58 -4.24 -8.22
C ALA A 51 14.13 -2.88 -8.71
N ARG A 52 13.50 -1.76 -8.30
CA ARG A 52 13.97 -0.39 -8.54
C ARG A 52 15.01 0.11 -7.51
N GLY A 53 15.51 -0.77 -6.64
CA GLY A 53 16.59 -0.48 -5.69
C GLY A 53 16.15 0.18 -4.38
N PHE A 54 14.85 0.17 -4.05
CA PHE A 54 14.35 0.66 -2.76
C PHE A 54 14.14 -0.49 -1.79
N GLU A 55 14.59 -0.34 -0.54
CA GLU A 55 14.23 -1.26 0.53
C GLU A 55 12.73 -1.12 0.84
N ALA A 56 11.91 -1.98 0.25
CA ALA A 56 10.46 -1.99 0.41
C ALA A 56 9.96 -3.38 0.80
N ARG A 57 8.96 -3.43 1.70
CA ARG A 57 8.37 -4.71 2.14
C ARG A 57 6.87 -4.59 2.40
N PRO A 58 6.10 -5.66 2.18
CA PRO A 58 4.73 -5.73 2.66
C PRO A 58 4.71 -5.68 4.19
N ALA A 59 3.79 -4.89 4.74
CA ALA A 59 3.58 -4.75 6.17
C ALA A 59 2.08 -4.80 6.46
N GLU A 60 1.71 -5.59 7.47
CA GLU A 60 0.33 -5.55 7.97
C GLU A 60 0.12 -4.23 8.69
N ALA A 61 -1.09 -3.70 8.53
CA ALA A 61 -1.50 -2.49 9.20
C ALA A 61 -2.94 -2.61 9.67
N ALA A 62 -3.28 -1.91 10.74
CA ALA A 62 -4.65 -1.50 10.98
C ALA A 62 -4.79 -0.07 10.46
N ALA A 63 -5.84 0.24 9.70
CA ALA A 63 -6.08 1.58 9.18
C ALA A 63 -7.36 2.16 9.76
N ARG A 64 -7.31 3.41 10.20
CA ARG A 64 -8.45 4.16 10.70
C ARG A 64 -8.72 5.34 9.79
N PHE A 65 -9.91 5.40 9.22
CA PHE A 65 -10.34 6.50 8.35
C PHE A 65 -11.34 7.39 9.08
N ASP A 66 -11.08 8.69 9.06
CA ASP A 66 -12.01 9.73 9.51
C ASP A 66 -12.94 10.04 8.34
N ASP A 67 -14.24 9.71 8.46
CA ASP A 67 -15.26 10.12 7.51
C ASP A 67 -15.76 11.54 7.88
N PRO A 68 -15.67 12.54 6.99
CA PRO A 68 -16.17 13.88 7.27
C PRO A 68 -17.70 13.97 7.27
N ALA A 69 -18.41 13.04 6.63
CA ALA A 69 -19.86 13.08 6.43
C ALA A 69 -20.64 12.33 7.53
N ASP A 70 -20.06 11.26 8.07
CA ASP A 70 -20.52 10.54 9.25
C ASP A 70 -19.39 10.64 10.27
N ALA A 71 -19.57 11.28 11.42
CA ALA A 71 -18.54 11.43 12.47
C ALA A 71 -18.07 10.09 13.12
N GLY A 72 -18.15 8.98 12.38
CA GLY A 72 -17.67 7.66 12.72
C GLY A 72 -16.33 7.35 12.07
N TYR A 73 -15.66 6.36 12.63
CA TYR A 73 -14.39 5.84 12.13
C TYR A 73 -14.62 4.49 11.48
N ALA A 74 -14.03 4.25 10.30
CA ALA A 74 -13.93 2.92 9.73
C ALA A 74 -12.56 2.32 10.07
N LEU A 75 -12.54 1.21 10.80
CA LEU A 75 -11.33 0.41 11.00
C LEU A 75 -11.23 -0.62 9.88
N VAL A 76 -10.16 -0.56 9.10
CA VAL A 76 -9.79 -1.61 8.17
C VAL A 76 -8.75 -2.48 8.86
N GLY A 77 -9.22 -3.65 9.31
CA GLY A 77 -8.43 -4.64 10.00
C GLY A 77 -8.73 -4.77 11.50
N ASP A 78 -8.09 -5.74 12.14
CA ASP A 78 -8.15 -5.99 13.57
C ASP A 78 -6.72 -6.05 14.13
N ARG A 79 -6.35 -5.02 14.92
CA ARG A 79 -5.04 -4.93 15.56
C ARG A 79 -4.86 -5.99 16.64
N ASP A 80 -5.98 -6.41 17.25
CA ASP A 80 -6.02 -7.32 18.38
C ASP A 80 -6.13 -8.79 17.91
N ALA A 81 -6.14 -9.02 16.59
CA ALA A 81 -6.02 -10.33 15.99
C ALA A 81 -4.76 -11.06 16.52
N PRO A 82 -4.79 -12.39 16.66
CA PRO A 82 -3.61 -13.18 17.01
C PRO A 82 -2.42 -12.90 16.06
N PRO A 83 -1.15 -12.96 16.52
CA PRO A 83 0.02 -12.67 15.67
C PRO A 83 0.13 -13.51 14.38
N GLU A 84 -0.39 -14.74 14.43
CA GLU A 84 -0.50 -15.69 13.32
C GLU A 84 -1.68 -15.40 12.39
N ALA A 85 -2.66 -14.63 12.86
CA ALA A 85 -3.81 -14.22 12.08
C ALA A 85 -3.49 -12.96 11.26
N PHE A 86 -4.07 -12.89 10.07
CA PHE A 86 -3.98 -11.72 9.22
C PHE A 86 -4.80 -10.57 9.83
N CYS A 87 -4.18 -9.40 9.99
CA CYS A 87 -4.82 -8.22 10.56
C CYS A 87 -5.89 -7.61 9.65
N GLY A 88 -6.14 -8.13 8.44
CA GLY A 88 -7.19 -7.63 7.54
C GLY A 88 -6.73 -6.59 6.52
N HIS A 89 -5.55 -5.95 6.71
CA HIS A 89 -5.01 -5.00 5.73
C HIS A 89 -3.49 -5.13 5.52
N LEU A 90 -3.05 -4.91 4.28
CA LEU A 90 -1.63 -4.97 3.90
C LEU A 90 -1.23 -3.75 3.07
N VAL A 91 -0.14 -3.11 3.45
CA VAL A 91 0.44 -1.92 2.82
C VAL A 91 1.92 -2.14 2.50
N VAL A 92 2.56 -1.18 1.82
CA VAL A 92 4.01 -1.19 1.59
C VAL A 92 4.71 -0.26 2.56
N TRP A 93 5.71 -0.78 3.27
CA TRP A 93 6.60 0.01 4.11
C TRP A 93 7.98 0.16 3.46
N VAL A 94 8.48 1.39 3.41
CA VAL A 94 9.81 1.77 2.90
C VAL A 94 10.62 2.41 4.05
N PRO A 95 11.41 1.62 4.81
CA PRO A 95 12.03 2.09 6.07
C PRO A 95 12.95 3.30 5.91
N ALA A 96 13.87 3.25 4.93
CA ALA A 96 14.83 4.34 4.68
C ALA A 96 14.15 5.67 4.29
N ARG A 97 12.90 5.60 3.82
CA ARG A 97 12.09 6.77 3.44
C ARG A 97 11.11 7.19 4.53
N LYS A 98 11.00 6.41 5.61
CA LYS A 98 9.94 6.57 6.62
C LYS A 98 8.60 6.78 5.93
N ALA A 99 8.28 5.91 4.97
CA ALA A 99 7.09 6.03 4.15
C ALA A 99 6.23 4.77 4.22
N VAL A 100 4.92 4.97 4.26
CA VAL A 100 3.91 3.92 4.05
C VAL A 100 3.08 4.30 2.84
N ILE A 101 2.85 3.31 1.98
CA ILE A 101 2.14 3.49 0.74
C ILE A 101 1.05 2.43 0.65
N ASP A 102 -0.18 2.89 0.48
CA ASP A 102 -1.34 2.02 0.27
C ASP A 102 -1.76 2.11 -1.19
N PHE A 103 -1.27 1.15 -1.97
CA PHE A 103 -1.62 1.01 -3.39
C PHE A 103 -2.99 0.34 -3.59
N SER A 104 -3.56 -0.27 -2.54
CA SER A 104 -4.79 -1.06 -2.68
C SER A 104 -6.04 -0.21 -2.71
N LEU A 105 -5.99 1.00 -2.14
CA LEU A 105 -7.07 1.98 -2.19
C LEU A 105 -7.45 2.41 -3.62
N GLN A 106 -6.56 2.26 -4.59
CA GLN A 106 -6.91 2.50 -5.99
C GLN A 106 -7.89 1.47 -6.56
N THR A 107 -7.88 0.27 -6.00
CA THR A 107 -8.58 -0.90 -6.54
C THR A 107 -9.80 -1.30 -5.73
N GLN A 108 -9.98 -0.72 -4.54
CA GLN A 108 -11.12 -1.00 -3.68
C GLN A 108 -12.29 -0.09 -4.07
N GLU A 109 -13.43 -0.67 -4.45
CA GLU A 109 -14.68 0.10 -4.56
C GLU A 109 -15.36 0.22 -3.18
N SER A 110 -14.66 0.72 -2.17
CA SER A 110 -15.32 0.96 -0.89
C SER A 110 -16.24 2.18 -0.99
N ARG A 111 -17.31 2.22 -0.19
CA ARG A 111 -18.22 3.38 -0.09
C ARG A 111 -17.45 4.67 0.26
N ILE A 112 -16.35 4.53 1.00
CA ILE A 112 -15.38 5.60 1.31
C ILE A 112 -14.72 6.13 0.03
N LEU A 113 -14.30 5.25 -0.89
CA LEU A 113 -13.62 5.62 -2.14
C LEU A 113 -14.58 6.19 -3.20
N ARG A 114 -15.85 5.75 -3.21
CA ARG A 114 -16.91 6.35 -4.04
C ARG A 114 -17.19 7.82 -3.67
N ASN A 115 -16.94 8.21 -2.42
CA ASN A 115 -17.06 9.60 -1.95
C ASN A 115 -15.82 10.46 -2.23
N LEU A 116 -14.70 9.88 -2.70
CA LEU A 116 -13.40 10.54 -2.85
C LEU A 116 -13.04 10.97 -4.30
N GLY A 117 -13.88 10.67 -5.30
CA GLY A 117 -13.86 11.32 -6.62
C GLY A 117 -12.65 11.09 -7.55
N ALA A 118 -11.65 10.28 -7.20
CA ALA A 118 -10.50 9.94 -8.06
C ALA A 118 -9.86 8.60 -7.62
N PRO A 119 -9.10 7.87 -8.48
CA PRO A 119 -8.37 6.66 -8.09
C PRO A 119 -7.15 7.02 -7.22
N PRO A 120 -7.17 6.85 -5.88
CA PRO A 120 -6.16 7.47 -5.03
C PRO A 120 -5.05 6.48 -4.70
N VAL A 121 -3.82 6.71 -5.18
CA VAL A 121 -2.65 6.19 -4.43
C VAL A 121 -2.55 7.06 -3.19
N LEU A 122 -2.68 6.47 -2.00
CA LEU A 122 -2.31 7.20 -0.78
C LEU A 122 -0.82 6.97 -0.49
N THR A 123 -0.07 8.07 -0.50
CA THR A 123 1.33 8.11 -0.05
C THR A 123 1.39 8.95 1.21
N GLY A 124 1.92 8.39 2.31
CA GLY A 124 2.03 9.09 3.59
C GLY A 124 3.42 8.96 4.22
N THR A 125 3.78 9.91 5.08
CA THR A 125 4.98 9.86 5.91
C THR A 125 4.69 9.17 7.25
N VAL A 126 5.66 8.38 7.75
CA VAL A 126 5.63 7.73 9.07
C VAL A 126 6.00 8.75 10.15
N ASP A 127 5.13 8.96 11.14
CA ASP A 127 5.53 9.52 12.42
C ASP A 127 5.78 8.40 13.44
N HIS A 128 7.05 8.20 13.81
CA HIS A 128 7.49 7.16 14.74
C HIS A 128 7.19 7.47 16.21
N THR A 129 6.64 8.65 16.54
CA THR A 129 6.32 9.00 17.93
C THR A 129 4.96 8.48 18.38
N THR A 130 4.09 8.11 17.44
CA THR A 130 2.72 7.65 17.73
C THR A 130 2.30 6.41 16.94
N ASP A 131 3.16 5.88 16.07
CA ASP A 131 2.83 4.84 15.06
C ASP A 131 1.66 5.23 14.14
N LYS A 132 1.35 6.54 14.03
CA LYS A 132 0.25 7.10 13.24
C LYS A 132 0.74 7.77 11.97
N TYR A 133 -0.07 7.71 10.93
CA TYR A 133 0.24 8.22 9.60
C TYR A 133 -0.75 9.32 9.24
N TRP A 134 -0.30 10.28 8.46
CA TRP A 134 -1.09 11.43 8.06
C TRP A 134 -0.91 11.66 6.58
N PHE A 135 -2.01 12.00 5.92
CA PHE A 135 -2.03 12.42 4.53
C PHE A 135 -2.66 13.80 4.43
N ASP A 136 -2.03 14.68 3.66
CA ASP A 136 -2.61 15.95 3.23
C ASP A 136 -2.27 16.09 1.73
N GLY A 137 -3.30 16.13 0.89
CA GLY A 137 -3.14 16.13 -0.56
C GLY A 137 -4.19 16.99 -1.25
N PRO A 138 -3.98 17.34 -2.53
CA PRO A 138 -4.70 18.41 -3.24
C PRO A 138 -6.19 18.14 -3.55
N LEU A 139 -6.82 17.15 -2.91
CA LEU A 139 -8.14 16.61 -3.30
C LEU A 139 -9.22 16.66 -2.21
N GLY A 140 -9.03 17.39 -1.11
CA GLY A 140 -10.06 17.55 -0.07
C GLY A 140 -10.05 16.48 1.01
N ARG A 141 -10.64 16.83 2.16
CA ARG A 141 -10.28 16.35 3.51
C ARG A 141 -10.82 14.96 3.84
N GLY A 142 -9.90 14.03 4.07
CA GLY A 142 -10.12 12.79 4.82
C GLY A 142 -8.80 12.36 5.42
N ARG A 143 -8.80 11.88 6.67
CA ARG A 143 -7.57 11.47 7.37
C ARG A 143 -7.56 9.97 7.55
N ALA A 144 -6.52 9.32 7.03
CA ALA A 144 -6.25 7.92 7.29
C ALA A 144 -5.05 7.81 8.22
N THR A 145 -5.22 7.11 9.35
CA THR A 145 -4.15 6.75 10.27
C THR A 145 -3.88 5.27 10.16
N TYR A 146 -2.68 4.90 9.74
CA TYR A 146 -2.24 3.51 9.79
C TYR A 146 -1.59 3.22 11.15
N GLU A 147 -1.55 1.96 11.55
CA GLU A 147 -0.73 1.44 12.64
C GLU A 147 0.03 0.26 12.03
N LEU A 148 1.34 0.41 11.82
CA LEU A 148 2.13 -0.65 11.17
C LEU A 148 2.45 -1.76 12.16
N LEU A 149 2.29 -3.00 11.71
CA LEU A 149 2.63 -4.21 12.43
C LEU A 149 3.72 -4.98 11.64
N PRO A 150 4.93 -4.42 11.48
CA PRO A 150 5.92 -4.88 10.51
C PRO A 150 6.56 -6.23 10.83
N LYS A 151 6.29 -6.79 12.01
CA LYS A 151 6.73 -8.13 12.42
C LYS A 151 5.69 -9.21 12.11
N ARG A 152 4.42 -8.84 11.95
CA ARG A 152 3.33 -9.78 11.64
C ARG A 152 3.39 -10.25 10.19
N ARG A 153 3.00 -11.51 9.98
CA ARG A 153 3.08 -12.21 8.68
C ARG A 153 1.86 -13.11 8.44
N GLY A 154 0.74 -12.86 9.08
CA GLY A 154 -0.51 -13.60 8.89
C GLY A 154 -0.97 -13.59 7.42
N TRP A 155 -0.63 -12.55 6.67
CA TRP A 155 -0.88 -12.52 5.21
C TRP A 155 -0.20 -13.66 4.43
N LYS A 156 0.91 -14.22 4.93
CA LYS A 156 1.61 -15.34 4.28
C LYS A 156 0.87 -16.67 4.41
N ALA A 157 -0.04 -16.80 5.38
CA ALA A 157 -0.87 -17.98 5.55
C ALA A 157 -2.05 -18.02 4.56
N ARG A 158 -2.25 -16.95 3.78
CA ARG A 158 -3.29 -16.86 2.76
C ARG A 158 -2.84 -17.52 1.47
N ASP A 159 -3.78 -18.17 0.79
CA ASP A 159 -3.53 -18.84 -0.49
C ASP A 159 -3.50 -17.81 -1.63
N TRP A 160 -2.32 -17.24 -1.86
CA TRP A 160 -2.04 -16.37 -3.01
C TRP A 160 -0.79 -16.85 -3.73
N PRO A 161 -0.71 -16.70 -5.07
CA PRO A 161 0.44 -17.14 -5.85
C PRO A 161 1.62 -16.15 -5.72
N PHE A 162 2.20 -16.04 -4.53
CA PHE A 162 3.19 -15.01 -4.20
C PHE A 162 4.43 -15.00 -5.09
N GLU A 163 4.94 -16.16 -5.48
CA GLU A 163 6.10 -16.25 -6.38
C GLU A 163 5.79 -15.70 -7.77
N PHE A 164 4.61 -16.02 -8.30
CA PHE A 164 4.14 -15.45 -9.56
C PHE A 164 4.00 -13.93 -9.47
N ILE A 165 3.35 -13.43 -8.41
CA ILE A 165 3.17 -11.98 -8.18
C ILE A 165 4.53 -11.26 -8.14
N ARG A 166 5.51 -11.80 -7.41
CA ARG A 166 6.87 -11.23 -7.34
C ARG A 166 7.59 -11.27 -8.68
N SER A 167 7.44 -12.35 -9.44
CA SER A 167 8.02 -12.48 -10.77
C SER A 167 7.48 -11.42 -11.73
N GLU A 168 6.16 -11.24 -11.76
CA GLU A 168 5.52 -10.24 -12.61
C GLU A 168 5.90 -8.82 -12.20
N ALA A 169 5.98 -8.53 -10.90
CA ALA A 169 6.45 -7.23 -10.41
C ALA A 169 7.88 -6.90 -10.88
N ARG A 170 8.80 -7.88 -10.83
CA ARG A 170 10.18 -7.70 -11.30
C ARG A 170 10.23 -7.48 -12.82
N ARG A 171 9.44 -8.23 -13.59
CA ARG A 171 9.33 -8.05 -15.05
C ARG A 171 8.80 -6.66 -15.40
N ALA A 172 7.72 -6.23 -14.74
CA ALA A 172 7.15 -4.90 -14.92
C ALA A 172 8.20 -3.81 -14.63
N ALA A 173 8.91 -3.92 -13.50
CA ALA A 173 9.95 -2.96 -13.12
C ALA A 173 11.04 -2.81 -14.19
N THR A 174 11.46 -3.90 -14.84
CA THR A 174 12.47 -3.85 -15.92
C THR A 174 11.97 -3.26 -17.24
N ARG A 175 10.66 -3.29 -17.51
CA ARG A 175 10.09 -2.74 -18.75
C ARG A 175 9.99 -1.23 -18.69
N SER A 176 9.59 -0.67 -17.54
CA SER A 176 9.40 0.78 -17.39
C SER A 176 10.72 1.56 -17.20
N ASP A 177 11.88 0.91 -17.35
CA ASP A 177 13.19 1.55 -17.51
C ASP A 177 13.61 1.72 -19.00
N ARG A 178 12.81 1.20 -19.95
CA ARG A 178 13.01 1.35 -21.40
C ARG A 178 12.17 2.50 -21.96
#